data_AF-A0AAV4LAW0-F1
#
_entry.id   AF-A0AAV4LAW0-F1
#
_cell.length_a   1.000
_cell.length_b   1.000
_cell.length_c   1.000
_cell.angle_alpha   90.00
_cell.angle_beta   90.00
_cell.angle_gamma   90.00
#
_symmetry.space_group_name_H-M   'P 1'
#
loop_
_entity.id
_entity.type
_entity.pdbx_description
1 polymer ?
#
loop_
_entity_poly.entity_id
_entity_poly.type
_entity_poly.pdbx_seq_one_letter_code
_entity_poly.pdbx_strand_id
1 'polypeptide(L)'
;MKRLFIIGFVALNILCTTHSAMAETRTFVTREQVNEVAKEMYPPGTTDNMTADYAPTEQGENMRQEIARMLQEGKSKEEIIRFYVERYGDRVLASPQKKGFMLSAWVLPIVVILLAFLALFSVLRKWVRNAQTRVSDIYLQPQELTFDDQRIIEDEFQRFIR
;
A
#
# COMPACT_ATOMS: atom_id res chain seq x y z
N MET A 1 12.64 23.86 9.13
CA MET A 1 11.51 23.32 9.93
C MET A 1 10.65 22.28 9.21
N LYS A 2 10.44 22.33 7.87
CA LYS A 2 9.65 21.31 7.13
C LYS A 2 10.36 19.97 6.92
N ARG A 3 11.70 19.96 6.85
CA ARG A 3 12.51 18.74 6.69
C ARG A 3 12.61 17.90 7.98
N LEU A 4 12.50 18.55 9.15
CA LEU A 4 12.45 17.84 10.44
C LEU A 4 11.15 17.03 10.62
N PHE A 5 10.02 17.53 10.12
CA PHE A 5 8.74 16.81 10.18
C PHE A 5 8.72 15.55 9.29
N ILE A 6 9.40 15.58 8.14
CA ILE A 6 9.48 14.43 7.22
C ILE A 6 10.40 13.34 7.78
N ILE A 7 11.52 13.72 8.39
CA ILE A 7 12.45 12.77 9.02
C ILE A 7 11.80 12.11 10.25
N GLY A 8 11.02 12.87 11.03
CA GLY A 8 10.26 12.32 12.17
C GLY A 8 9.16 11.35 11.76
N PHE A 9 8.44 11.61 10.66
CA PHE A 9 7.40 10.71 10.17
C PHE A 9 7.96 9.40 9.59
N VAL A 10 9.13 9.47 8.93
CA VAL A 10 9.85 8.28 8.43
C VAL A 10 10.40 7.45 9.59
N ALA A 11 10.96 8.08 10.62
CA ALA A 11 11.42 7.38 11.84
C ALA A 11 10.27 6.71 12.61
N LEU A 12 9.09 7.35 12.66
CA LEU A 12 7.90 6.82 13.34
C LEU A 12 7.32 5.57 12.63
N ASN A 13 7.40 5.50 11.30
CA ASN A 13 6.99 4.31 10.54
C ASN A 13 7.99 3.15 10.69
N ILE A 14 9.28 3.44 10.86
CA ILE A 14 10.31 2.42 11.06
C ILE A 14 10.22 1.80 12.47
N LEU A 15 9.86 2.59 13.49
CA LEU A 15 9.74 2.09 14.87
C LEU A 15 8.53 1.14 15.10
N CYS A 16 7.53 1.15 14.22
CA CYS A 16 6.29 0.39 14.39
C CYS A 16 6.33 -1.03 13.79
N THR A 17 7.41 -1.40 13.09
CA THR A 17 7.54 -2.73 12.45
C THR A 17 8.23 -3.78 13.32
N THR A 18 8.72 -3.43 14.51
CA THR A 18 9.32 -4.38 15.45
C THR A 18 8.43 -4.59 16.67
N HIS A 19 7.24 -5.17 16.48
CA HIS A 19 6.56 -5.88 17.57
C HIS A 19 6.77 -7.38 17.35
N SER A 20 7.89 -7.87 17.87
CA SER A 20 8.08 -9.29 18.15
C SER A 20 7.07 -9.69 19.22
N ALA A 21 6.22 -10.66 18.93
CA ALA A 21 5.51 -11.42 19.95
C ALA A 21 5.64 -12.90 19.59
N MET A 22 6.81 -13.47 19.88
CA MET A 22 6.95 -14.91 20.01
C MET A 22 6.33 -15.31 21.35
N ALA A 23 5.09 -15.78 21.29
CA ALA A 23 4.46 -16.51 22.39
C ALA A 23 4.54 -18.01 22.05
N GLU A 24 5.60 -18.66 22.51
CA GLU A 24 5.74 -20.12 22.42
C GLU A 24 4.88 -20.77 23.52
N THR A 25 3.60 -20.96 23.21
CA THR A 25 2.71 -21.79 24.02
C THR A 25 3.07 -23.24 23.75
N ARG A 26 3.86 -23.84 24.63
CA ARG A 26 4.16 -25.28 24.63
C ARG A 26 2.91 -26.05 25.05
N THR A 27 1.96 -26.22 24.13
CA THR A 27 0.80 -27.08 24.34
C THR A 27 1.05 -28.44 23.72
N PHE A 28 0.63 -29.46 24.47
CA PHE A 28 0.55 -30.85 24.01
C PHE A 28 -0.04 -30.90 22.59
N VAL A 29 0.70 -31.50 21.65
CA VAL A 29 0.28 -31.58 20.24
C VAL A 29 -0.90 -32.54 20.13
N THR A 30 -2.11 -31.98 20.02
CA THR A 30 -3.34 -32.76 19.85
C THR A 30 -3.52 -33.11 18.37
N ARG A 31 -4.21 -34.22 18.08
CA ARG A 31 -4.58 -34.64 16.71
C ARG A 31 -5.31 -33.54 15.94
N GLU A 32 -6.16 -32.78 16.63
CA GLU A 32 -6.85 -31.62 16.07
C GLU A 32 -5.87 -30.56 15.58
N GLN A 33 -4.79 -30.28 16.30
CA GLN A 33 -3.78 -29.30 15.87
C GLN A 33 -3.02 -29.79 14.63
N VAL A 34 -2.71 -31.09 14.57
CA VAL A 34 -2.09 -31.71 13.39
C VAL A 34 -3.03 -31.59 12.19
N ASN A 35 -4.31 -31.90 12.37
CA ASN A 35 -5.32 -31.82 11.32
C ASN A 35 -5.57 -30.37 10.87
N GLU A 36 -5.53 -29.40 11.78
CA GLU A 36 -5.65 -27.96 11.48
C GLU A 36 -4.53 -27.43 10.58
N VAL A 37 -3.35 -28.04 10.64
CA VAL A 37 -2.24 -27.74 9.75
C VAL A 37 -2.35 -28.56 8.47
N ALA A 38 -2.69 -29.85 8.58
CA ALA A 38 -2.78 -30.77 7.45
C ALA A 38 -3.92 -30.39 6.46
N LYS A 39 -5.03 -29.82 6.94
CA LYS A 39 -6.16 -29.38 6.09
C LYS A 39 -5.79 -28.25 5.12
N GLU A 40 -4.73 -27.49 5.42
CA GLU A 40 -4.27 -26.39 4.58
C GLU A 40 -3.45 -26.86 3.38
N MET A 41 -3.16 -28.17 3.30
CA MET A 41 -2.18 -28.72 2.38
C MET A 41 -2.66 -30.03 1.73
N TYR A 42 -2.21 -30.28 0.52
CA TYR A 42 -2.36 -31.53 -0.21
C TYR A 42 -1.13 -32.42 -0.03
N PRO A 43 -1.28 -33.74 0.18
CA PRO A 43 -0.14 -34.65 0.22
C PRO A 43 0.67 -34.58 -1.08
N PRO A 44 2.01 -34.49 -1.02
CA PRO A 44 2.82 -34.45 -2.22
C PRO A 44 2.76 -35.80 -2.96
N GLY A 45 2.60 -35.74 -4.28
CA GLY A 45 2.61 -36.92 -5.15
C GLY A 45 1.28 -37.66 -5.29
N THR A 46 0.18 -37.15 -4.72
CA THR A 46 -1.17 -37.68 -4.98
C THR A 46 -1.83 -36.98 -6.15
N THR A 47 -2.63 -37.71 -6.92
CA THR A 47 -3.52 -37.15 -7.95
C THR A 47 -4.84 -36.65 -7.38
N ASP A 48 -5.12 -37.00 -6.13
CA ASP A 48 -6.37 -36.69 -5.46
C ASP A 48 -6.35 -35.28 -4.88
N ASN A 49 -7.46 -34.55 -5.05
CA ASN A 49 -7.64 -33.22 -4.45
C ASN A 49 -8.11 -33.32 -2.99
N MET A 50 -7.60 -34.31 -2.25
CA MET A 50 -7.90 -34.52 -0.82
C MET A 50 -6.83 -33.89 0.04
N THR A 51 -7.24 -33.05 0.97
CA THR A 51 -6.35 -32.44 1.96
C THR A 51 -5.72 -33.50 2.86
N ALA A 52 -4.54 -33.20 3.40
CA ALA A 52 -3.73 -34.19 4.10
C ALA A 52 -4.32 -34.65 5.44
N ASP A 53 -5.31 -33.95 5.99
CA ASP A 53 -6.08 -34.40 7.15
C ASP A 53 -6.97 -35.61 6.83
N TYR A 54 -7.55 -35.68 5.63
CA TYR A 54 -8.51 -36.70 5.24
C TYR A 54 -7.97 -37.77 4.26
N ALA A 55 -6.88 -37.47 3.55
CA ALA A 55 -6.32 -38.39 2.57
C ALA A 55 -5.99 -39.77 3.21
N PRO A 56 -6.58 -40.88 2.71
CA PRO A 56 -6.32 -42.23 3.21
C PRO A 56 -5.07 -42.87 2.60
N THR A 57 -4.19 -42.07 1.98
CA THR A 57 -2.98 -42.51 1.30
C THR A 57 -1.80 -42.57 2.27
N GLU A 58 -0.79 -43.39 1.95
CA GLU A 58 0.45 -43.48 2.74
C GLU A 58 1.16 -42.11 2.83
N GLN A 59 1.12 -41.33 1.75
CA GLN A 59 1.68 -39.99 1.67
C GLN A 59 0.98 -39.03 2.63
N GLY A 60 -0.36 -39.10 2.73
CA GLY A 60 -1.15 -38.29 3.66
C GLY A 60 -0.82 -38.63 5.12
N GLU A 61 -0.71 -39.93 5.44
CA GLU A 61 -0.35 -40.37 6.78
C GLU A 61 1.08 -39.96 7.17
N ASN A 62 2.06 -40.18 6.29
CA ASN A 62 3.44 -39.77 6.50
C ASN A 62 3.55 -38.24 6.72
N MET A 63 2.78 -37.46 5.96
CA MET A 63 2.73 -36.01 6.10
C MET A 63 2.13 -35.59 7.45
N ARG A 64 1.03 -36.22 7.91
CA ARG A 64 0.45 -35.95 9.25
C ARG A 64 1.44 -36.27 10.37
N GLN A 65 2.17 -37.39 10.27
CA GLN A 65 3.19 -37.76 11.24
C GLN A 65 4.35 -36.77 11.27
N GLU A 66 4.78 -36.29 10.11
CA GLU A 66 5.84 -35.30 10.00
C GLU A 66 5.39 -33.92 10.53
N ILE A 67 4.16 -33.50 10.25
CA ILE A 67 3.55 -32.30 10.85
C ILE A 67 3.49 -32.43 12.36
N ALA A 68 3.05 -33.58 12.90
CA ALA A 68 3.01 -33.82 14.33
C ALA A 68 4.39 -33.71 14.97
N ARG A 69 5.42 -34.27 14.33
CA ARG A 69 6.82 -34.15 14.77
C ARG A 69 7.28 -32.70 14.77
N MET A 70 7.03 -31.95 13.70
CA MET A 70 7.42 -30.54 13.61
C MET A 70 6.70 -29.65 14.62
N LEU A 71 5.43 -29.93 14.93
CA LEU A 71 4.71 -29.25 16.00
C LEU A 71 5.30 -29.57 17.39
N GLN A 72 5.73 -30.82 17.61
CA GLN A 72 6.41 -31.22 18.85
C GLN A 72 7.80 -30.57 18.99
N GLU A 73 8.47 -30.32 17.86
CA GLU A 73 9.73 -29.55 17.78
C GLU A 73 9.52 -28.05 18.07
N GLY A 74 8.28 -27.58 18.26
CA GLY A 74 7.96 -26.18 18.55
C GLY A 74 7.80 -25.29 17.32
N LYS A 75 7.76 -25.87 16.11
CA LYS A 75 7.56 -25.07 14.88
C LYS A 75 6.13 -24.56 14.79
N SER A 76 5.99 -23.32 14.34
CA SER A 76 4.70 -22.71 14.04
C SER A 76 4.05 -23.31 12.79
N LYS A 77 2.72 -23.21 12.70
CA LYS A 77 1.94 -23.62 11.52
C LYS A 77 2.51 -22.99 10.24
N GLU A 78 2.84 -21.71 10.29
CA GLU A 78 3.37 -20.97 9.14
C GLU A 78 4.77 -21.44 8.75
N GLU A 79 5.59 -21.91 9.69
CA GLU A 79 6.91 -22.50 9.40
C GLU A 79 6.79 -23.86 8.74
N ILE A 80 5.87 -24.70 9.23
CA ILE A 80 5.57 -26.02 8.65
C ILE A 80 5.07 -25.86 7.20
N ILE A 81 4.13 -24.95 6.98
CA ILE A 81 3.62 -24.66 5.64
C ILE A 81 4.73 -24.14 4.72
N ARG A 82 5.58 -23.21 5.20
CA ARG A 82 6.71 -22.71 4.42
C ARG A 82 7.69 -23.82 4.03
N PHE A 83 8.00 -24.73 4.96
CA PHE A 83 8.87 -25.87 4.71
C PHE A 83 8.35 -26.76 3.58
N TYR A 84 7.05 -27.06 3.58
CA TYR A 84 6.43 -27.86 2.51
C TYR A 84 6.39 -27.11 1.18
N VAL A 85 6.11 -25.81 1.18
CA VAL A 85 6.12 -25.01 -0.05
C VAL A 85 7.52 -24.88 -0.64
N GLU A 86 8.54 -24.67 0.20
CA GLU A 86 9.92 -24.57 -0.26
C GLU A 86 10.39 -25.88 -0.92
N ARG A 87 9.92 -27.02 -0.42
CA ARG A 87 10.28 -28.34 -0.94
C ARG A 87 9.47 -28.80 -2.14
N TYR A 88 8.16 -28.51 -2.18
CA TYR A 88 7.22 -29.07 -3.15
C TYR A 88 6.49 -28.03 -4.01
N GLY A 89 6.71 -26.74 -3.75
CA GLY A 89 6.08 -25.62 -4.45
C GLY A 89 4.65 -25.31 -4.00
N ASP A 90 4.02 -24.33 -4.65
CA ASP A 90 2.69 -23.82 -4.28
C ASP A 90 1.55 -24.82 -4.47
N ARG A 91 1.78 -25.91 -5.21
CA ARG A 91 0.79 -26.97 -5.47
C ARG A 91 0.42 -27.78 -4.24
N VAL A 92 1.27 -27.75 -3.20
CA VAL A 92 0.99 -28.42 -1.93
C VAL A 92 0.00 -27.65 -1.07
N LEU A 93 -0.34 -26.40 -1.40
CA LEU A 93 -1.30 -25.63 -0.63
C LEU A 93 -2.73 -25.85 -1.13
N ALA A 94 -3.64 -26.06 -0.19
CA ALA A 94 -5.07 -26.09 -0.46
C ALA A 94 -5.63 -24.70 -0.82
N SER A 95 -4.96 -23.64 -0.38
CA SER A 95 -5.32 -22.26 -0.72
C SER A 95 -4.09 -21.43 -1.13
N PRO A 96 -4.21 -20.52 -2.12
CA PRO A 96 -3.09 -19.68 -2.54
C PRO A 96 -2.59 -18.84 -1.36
N GLN A 97 -1.27 -18.81 -1.15
CA GLN A 97 -0.67 -18.06 -0.04
C GLN A 97 -1.09 -16.60 -0.07
N LYS A 98 -1.73 -16.13 1.01
CA LYS A 98 -2.06 -14.71 1.21
C LYS A 98 -0.82 -13.86 1.60
N LYS A 99 0.37 -14.20 1.11
CA LYS A 99 1.61 -13.50 1.49
C LYS A 99 2.07 -12.53 0.40
N GLY A 100 1.82 -11.25 0.65
CA GLY A 100 2.65 -10.16 0.11
C GLY A 100 2.06 -9.35 -1.03
N PHE A 101 1.23 -9.91 -1.90
CA PHE A 101 0.73 -9.16 -3.06
C PHE A 101 -0.41 -8.18 -2.75
N MET A 102 -1.11 -8.37 -1.63
CA MET A 102 -2.25 -7.49 -1.28
C MET A 102 -1.81 -6.08 -0.88
N LEU A 103 -0.65 -5.92 -0.24
CA LEU A 103 -0.22 -4.59 0.21
C LEU A 103 0.33 -3.74 -0.93
N SER A 104 1.21 -4.29 -1.79
CA SER A 104 1.77 -3.52 -2.91
C SER A 104 0.70 -3.13 -3.93
N ALA A 105 -0.28 -4.01 -4.20
CA ALA A 105 -1.39 -3.74 -5.10
C ALA A 105 -2.27 -2.56 -4.62
N TRP A 106 -2.36 -2.30 -3.31
CA TRP A 106 -3.14 -1.20 -2.73
C TRP A 106 -2.30 0.04 -2.42
N VAL A 107 -1.02 -0.10 -2.09
CA VAL A 107 -0.13 1.04 -1.82
C VAL A 107 0.17 1.80 -3.12
N LEU A 108 0.39 1.08 -4.22
CA LEU A 108 0.69 1.69 -5.52
C LEU A 108 -0.38 2.70 -5.99
N PRO A 109 -1.70 2.39 -6.01
CA PRO A 109 -2.70 3.35 -6.44
C PRO A 109 -2.77 4.59 -5.55
N ILE A 110 -2.60 4.43 -4.23
CA ILE A 110 -2.61 5.56 -3.29
C ILE A 110 -1.44 6.51 -3.55
N VAL A 111 -0.24 5.96 -3.77
CA VAL A 111 0.97 6.74 -4.07
C VAL A 111 0.82 7.52 -5.38
N VAL A 112 0.28 6.88 -6.43
CA VAL A 112 0.07 7.53 -7.73
C VAL A 112 -0.91 8.71 -7.62
N ILE A 113 -2.03 8.51 -6.92
CA ILE A 113 -3.02 9.58 -6.70
C ILE A 113 -2.41 10.75 -5.93
N LEU A 114 -1.63 10.46 -4.88
CA LEU A 114 -1.02 11.48 -4.04
C LEU A 114 0.04 12.29 -4.80
N LEU A 115 0.84 11.64 -5.65
CA LEU A 115 1.79 12.31 -6.53
C LEU A 115 1.09 13.20 -7.57
N ALA A 116 0.04 12.70 -8.20
CA ALA A 116 -0.75 13.48 -9.16
C ALA A 116 -1.38 14.72 -8.52
N PHE A 117 -1.97 14.55 -7.32
CA PHE A 117 -2.56 15.65 -6.57
C PHE A 117 -1.52 16.72 -6.19
N LEU A 118 -0.35 16.31 -5.69
CA LEU A 118 0.73 17.24 -5.33
C LEU A 118 1.28 17.99 -6.55
N ALA A 119 1.42 17.31 -7.69
CA ALA A 119 1.85 17.93 -8.95
C ALA A 119 0.85 19.00 -9.40
N LEU A 120 -0.43 18.64 -9.46
CA LEU A 120 -1.51 19.55 -9.85
C LEU A 120 -1.58 20.77 -8.91
N PHE A 121 -1.58 20.53 -7.60
CA PHE A 121 -1.60 21.59 -6.60
C PHE A 121 -0.41 22.55 -6.74
N SER A 122 0.79 22.01 -7.03
CA SER A 122 2.00 22.81 -7.22
C SER A 122 1.93 23.70 -8.47
N VAL A 123 1.39 23.18 -9.58
CA VAL A 123 1.19 23.94 -10.82
C VAL A 123 0.16 25.05 -10.62
N LEU A 124 -1.00 24.73 -10.03
CA LEU A 124 -2.06 25.69 -9.76
C LEU A 124 -1.56 26.81 -8.84
N ARG A 125 -0.83 26.47 -7.77
CA ARG A 125 -0.24 27.47 -6.87
C ARG A 125 0.74 28.41 -7.58
N LYS A 126 1.54 27.89 -8.52
CA LYS A 126 2.43 28.72 -9.34
C LYS A 126 1.64 29.67 -10.24
N TRP A 127 0.58 29.20 -10.87
CA TRP A 127 -0.25 30.01 -11.76
C TRP A 127 -0.97 31.14 -11.03
N VAL A 128 -1.59 30.84 -9.89
CA VAL A 128 -2.28 31.85 -9.07
C VAL A 128 -1.31 32.94 -8.60
N ARG A 129 -0.11 32.56 -8.13
CA ARG A 129 0.90 33.52 -7.69
C ARG A 129 1.38 34.42 -8.83
N ASN A 130 1.58 33.86 -10.02
CA ASN A 130 2.04 34.61 -11.19
C ASN A 130 0.94 35.54 -11.72
N ALA A 131 -0.33 35.14 -11.63
CA ALA A 131 -1.46 36.00 -12.00
C ALA A 131 -1.54 37.23 -11.09
N GLN A 132 -1.29 37.07 -9.79
CA GLN A 132 -1.36 38.17 -8.84
C GLN A 132 -0.27 39.22 -9.05
N THR A 133 0.94 38.81 -9.44
CA THR A 133 2.02 39.74 -9.82
C THR A 133 1.68 40.55 -11.08
N ARG A 134 1.09 39.91 -12.11
CA ARG A 134 0.68 40.61 -13.33
C ARG A 134 -0.43 41.64 -13.07
N VAL A 135 -1.39 41.29 -12.22
CA VAL A 135 -2.51 42.17 -11.89
C VAL A 135 -2.02 43.37 -11.07
N SER A 136 -1.10 43.18 -10.11
CA SER A 136 -0.51 44.32 -9.39
C SER A 136 0.26 45.24 -10.33
N ASP A 137 1.07 44.70 -11.25
CA ASP A 137 1.86 45.51 -12.19
C ASP A 137 0.95 46.36 -13.12
N ILE A 138 -0.23 45.87 -13.48
CA ILE A 138 -1.23 46.61 -14.27
C ILE A 138 -1.81 47.81 -13.50
N TYR A 139 -2.01 47.70 -12.19
CA TYR A 139 -2.56 48.79 -11.37
C TYR A 139 -1.50 49.80 -10.90
N LEU A 140 -0.22 49.42 -10.93
CA LEU A 140 0.89 50.18 -10.36
C LEU A 140 1.65 51.03 -11.39
N GLN A 141 1.43 50.80 -12.70
CA GLN A 141 1.87 51.76 -13.70
C GLN A 141 0.89 52.94 -13.70
N PRO A 142 1.34 54.18 -13.40
CA PRO A 142 0.54 55.35 -13.68
C PRO A 142 0.36 55.40 -15.20
N GLN A 143 -0.84 55.05 -15.67
CA GLN A 143 -1.18 55.20 -17.08
C GLN A 143 -1.17 56.70 -17.36
N GLU A 144 -0.08 57.21 -17.92
CA GLU A 144 -0.01 58.58 -18.42
C GLU A 144 -1.10 58.70 -19.49
N LEU A 145 -2.18 59.41 -19.15
CA LEU A 145 -3.30 59.61 -20.05
C LEU A 145 -2.78 60.40 -21.25
N THR A 146 -2.66 59.73 -22.40
CA THR A 146 -2.14 60.35 -23.61
C THR A 146 -3.06 61.50 -24.01
N PHE A 147 -2.51 62.57 -24.60
CA PHE A 147 -3.30 63.74 -24.99
C PHE A 147 -4.49 63.38 -25.91
N ASP A 148 -4.30 62.38 -26.79
CA ASP A 148 -5.38 61.87 -27.63
C ASP A 148 -6.44 61.10 -26.84
N ASP A 149 -6.07 60.33 -25.82
CA ASP A 149 -7.03 59.63 -24.94
C ASP A 149 -7.87 60.62 -24.14
N GLN A 150 -7.24 61.71 -23.67
CA GLN A 150 -7.95 62.80 -22.99
C GLN A 150 -9.01 63.44 -23.92
N ARG A 151 -8.64 63.69 -25.18
CA ARG A 151 -9.55 64.29 -26.17
C ARG A 151 -10.75 63.39 -26.48
N ILE A 152 -10.52 62.09 -26.65
CA ILE A 152 -11.60 61.12 -26.92
C ILE A 152 -12.59 61.08 -25.75
N ILE A 153 -12.09 61.09 -24.51
CA ILE A 153 -12.97 61.10 -23.32
C ILE A 153 -13.80 62.38 -23.27
N GLU A 154 -13.20 63.54 -23.54
CA GLU A 154 -13.92 64.82 -23.57
C GLU A 154 -15.00 64.84 -24.65
N ASP A 155 -14.68 64.37 -25.87
CA ASP A 155 -15.64 64.31 -26.97
C ASP A 155 -16.85 63.42 -26.66
N GLU A 156 -16.64 62.28 -25.99
CA GLU A 156 -17.73 61.40 -25.53
C GLU A 156 -18.51 61.99 -24.34
N PHE A 157 -17.83 62.67 -23.41
CA PHE A 157 -18.50 63.33 -22.28
C PHE A 157 -19.45 64.44 -22.77
N GLN A 158 -19.03 65.23 -23.74
CA GLN A 158 -19.85 66.26 -24.38
C GLN A 158 -21.00 65.67 -25.21
N ARG A 159 -20.80 64.50 -25.81
CA ARG A 159 -21.86 63.76 -26.52
C ARG A 159 -22.97 63.31 -25.55
N PHE A 160 -22.61 62.89 -24.34
CA PHE A 160 -23.57 62.41 -23.33
C PHE A 160 -24.41 63.52 -22.67
N ILE A 161 -23.88 64.75 -22.60
CA ILE A 161 -24.57 65.88 -21.96
C ILE A 161 -25.55 66.59 -22.92
N ARG A 162 -25.47 66.31 -24.23
CA ARG A 162 -26.40 66.82 -25.25
C ARG A 162 -27.64 65.94 -25.38
#